data_AF-A0A947KAH9-F1
#
_entry.id   AF-A0A947KAH9-F1
#
_cell.length_a   1.000
_cell.length_b   1.000
_cell.length_c   1.000
_cell.angle_alpha   90.00
_cell.angle_beta   90.00
_cell.angle_gamma   90.00
#
_symmetry.space_group_name_H-M   'P 1'
#
loop_
_entity.id
_entity.type
_entity.pdbx_description
1 polymer ?
#
loop_
_entity_poly.entity_id
_entity_poly.type
_entity_poly.pdbx_seq_one_letter_code
_entity_poly.pdbx_strand_id
1 'polypeptide(L)'
;MTRLYSILSVFFLLLLFMPMSTHAADFTVERAIQHDLILSRSILLSIEARQKAGQEVTTQIARLKALAESIRANHELLVERFAARDEVTANIGETAETRQQEMVDGYMTFLDDYLVTIGYLPDDAVSRSDIMLLKAHFEQILPKRTLPLLGTLPYRHLLQAPKSPLIEPAVVPAYQGGAERAVTEADLAASPESPITLEIAQLAESLHWSPLEIYAWVKNNISSEWYWGLMKGAEETLR
;
A
#
# COMPACT_ATOMS: atom_id res chain seq x y z
N MET A 1 12.69 -47.80 11.80
CA MET A 1 11.80 -46.65 11.48
C MET A 1 12.25 -45.34 12.16
N THR A 2 12.74 -45.35 13.40
CA THR A 2 13.17 -44.14 14.13
C THR A 2 14.28 -43.31 13.48
N ARG A 3 15.22 -43.94 12.75
CA ARG A 3 16.30 -43.20 12.03
C ARG A 3 15.81 -42.43 10.80
N LEU A 4 14.72 -42.87 10.16
CA LEU A 4 14.18 -42.20 8.96
C LEU A 4 13.47 -40.89 9.34
N TYR A 5 12.72 -40.90 10.46
CA TYR A 5 12.08 -39.71 11.00
C TYR A 5 13.10 -38.67 11.46
N SER A 6 14.21 -39.09 12.09
CA SER A 6 15.26 -38.17 12.52
C SER A 6 15.94 -37.43 11.35
N ILE A 7 16.15 -38.09 10.21
CA ILE A 7 16.71 -37.46 9.01
C ILE A 7 15.71 -36.48 8.38
N LEU A 8 14.42 -36.85 8.34
CA LEU A 8 13.35 -35.99 7.82
C LEU A 8 13.18 -34.72 8.69
N SER A 9 13.29 -34.85 10.01
CA SER A 9 13.23 -33.72 10.94
C SER A 9 14.37 -32.72 10.73
N VAL A 10 15.60 -33.22 10.51
CA VAL A 10 16.76 -32.38 10.24
C VAL A 10 16.61 -31.64 8.91
N PHE A 11 16.09 -32.31 7.87
CA PHE A 11 15.84 -31.69 6.57
C PHE A 11 14.75 -30.61 6.61
N PHE A 12 13.68 -30.85 7.38
CA PHE A 12 12.61 -29.87 7.59
C PHE A 12 13.09 -28.65 8.39
N LEU A 13 13.97 -28.85 9.37
CA LEU A 13 14.60 -27.77 10.11
C LEU A 13 15.53 -26.93 9.20
N LEU A 14 16.27 -27.58 8.31
CA LEU A 14 17.15 -26.91 7.34
C LEU A 14 16.37 -26.06 6.33
N LEU A 15 15.17 -26.50 5.93
CA LEU A 15 14.25 -25.73 5.10
C LEU A 15 13.67 -24.50 5.82
N LEU A 16 13.43 -24.59 7.13
CA LEU A 16 12.95 -23.46 7.95
C LEU A 16 14.02 -22.39 8.18
N PHE A 17 15.30 -22.76 8.16
CA PHE A 17 16.43 -21.83 8.29
C PHE A 17 16.99 -21.35 6.94
N MET A 18 16.44 -21.78 5.81
CA MET A 18 16.79 -21.16 4.54
C MET A 18 16.22 -19.72 4.56
N PRO A 19 17.07 -18.69 4.40
CA PRO A 19 16.59 -17.33 4.24
C PRO A 19 15.80 -17.29 2.93
N MET A 20 14.48 -17.35 3.03
CA MET A 20 13.59 -16.86 1.98
C MET A 20 14.03 -15.42 1.73
N SER A 21 14.79 -15.22 0.66
CA SER A 21 15.24 -13.91 0.24
C SER A 21 14.01 -13.21 -0.30
N THR A 22 13.18 -12.68 0.61
CA THR A 22 12.15 -11.72 0.27
C THR A 22 12.90 -10.55 -0.34
N HIS A 23 12.77 -10.40 -1.66
CA HIS A 23 13.33 -9.27 -2.39
C HIS A 23 12.57 -8.03 -1.95
N ALA A 24 12.96 -7.47 -0.80
CA ALA A 24 12.52 -6.14 -0.40
C ALA A 24 13.09 -5.20 -1.46
N ALA A 25 12.25 -4.77 -2.40
CA ALA A 25 12.65 -3.90 -3.49
C ALA A 25 13.32 -2.65 -2.88
N ASP A 26 14.62 -2.48 -3.15
CA ASP A 26 15.39 -1.38 -2.61
C ASP A 26 15.10 -0.09 -3.39
N PHE A 27 14.16 0.72 -2.91
CA PHE A 27 13.78 2.00 -3.49
C PHE A 27 14.70 3.17 -3.08
N THR A 28 16.00 2.92 -2.88
CA THR A 28 16.97 3.96 -2.50
C THR A 28 17.19 4.98 -3.59
N VAL A 29 17.42 4.53 -4.84
CA VAL A 29 17.68 5.40 -6.00
C VAL A 29 16.45 6.25 -6.33
N GLU A 30 15.26 5.65 -6.31
CA GLU A 30 13.99 6.34 -6.54
C GLU A 30 13.75 7.44 -5.50
N ARG A 31 14.02 7.13 -4.22
CA ARG A 31 13.91 8.12 -3.14
C ARG A 31 14.95 9.24 -3.27
N ALA A 32 16.16 8.93 -3.71
CA ALA A 32 17.20 9.93 -3.96
C ALA A 32 16.80 10.90 -5.08
N ILE A 33 16.35 10.38 -6.23
CA ILE A 33 15.86 11.21 -7.34
C ILE A 33 14.67 12.06 -6.91
N GLN A 34 13.71 11.46 -6.21
CA GLN A 34 12.55 12.20 -5.70
C GLN A 34 12.98 13.34 -4.77
N HIS A 35 13.93 13.08 -3.87
CA HIS A 35 14.46 14.08 -2.95
C HIS A 35 15.13 15.23 -3.72
N ASP A 36 15.99 14.92 -4.68
CA ASP A 36 16.71 15.91 -5.49
C ASP A 36 15.75 16.75 -6.36
N LEU A 37 14.70 16.13 -6.92
CA LEU A 37 13.65 16.84 -7.65
C LEU A 37 12.86 17.80 -6.73
N ILE A 38 12.53 17.38 -5.50
CA ILE A 38 11.87 18.27 -4.52
C ILE A 38 12.79 19.43 -4.15
N LEU A 39 14.09 19.18 -3.94
CA LEU A 39 15.06 20.23 -3.65
C LEU A 39 15.20 21.20 -4.82
N SER A 40 15.30 20.69 -6.05
CA SER A 40 15.41 21.52 -7.25
C SER A 40 14.19 22.45 -7.43
N ARG A 41 12.97 21.97 -7.17
CA ARG A 41 11.76 22.81 -7.13
C ARG A 41 11.85 23.90 -6.06
N SER A 42 12.34 23.58 -4.87
CA SER A 42 12.47 24.58 -3.80
C SER A 42 13.53 25.66 -4.14
N ILE A 43 14.62 25.27 -4.79
CA ILE A 43 15.64 26.19 -5.31
C ILE A 43 15.03 27.06 -6.42
N LEU A 44 14.27 26.50 -7.34
CA LEU A 44 13.61 27.26 -8.41
C LEU A 44 12.66 28.35 -7.86
N LEU A 45 11.91 28.03 -6.80
CA LEU A 45 11.08 29.02 -6.12
C LEU A 45 11.92 30.12 -5.45
N SER A 46 13.10 29.77 -4.93
CA SER A 46 14.04 30.74 -4.36
C SER A 46 14.67 31.64 -5.44
N ILE A 47 14.96 31.10 -6.63
CA ILE A 47 15.43 31.84 -7.81
C ILE A 47 14.37 32.88 -8.20
N GLU A 48 13.11 32.46 -8.34
CA GLU A 48 12.00 33.35 -8.69
C GLU A 48 11.82 34.50 -7.66
N ALA A 49 11.90 34.17 -6.37
CA ALA A 49 11.78 35.17 -5.30
C ALA A 49 12.93 36.17 -5.29
N ARG A 50 14.17 35.69 -5.46
CA ARG A 50 15.39 36.54 -5.53
C ARG A 50 15.41 37.43 -6.76
N GLN A 51 15.01 36.90 -7.91
CA GLN A 51 14.90 37.67 -9.15
C GLN A 51 13.89 38.81 -9.02
N LYS A 52 12.73 38.57 -8.37
CA LYS A 52 11.76 39.62 -8.06
C LYS A 52 12.29 40.67 -7.08
N ALA A 53 13.19 40.28 -6.18
CA ALA A 53 13.84 41.18 -5.23
C ALA A 53 15.10 41.88 -5.79
N GLY A 54 15.47 41.62 -7.05
CA GLY A 54 16.69 42.16 -7.67
C GLY A 54 17.99 41.62 -7.05
N GLN A 55 17.94 40.47 -6.40
CA GLN A 55 19.10 39.82 -5.78
C GLN A 55 19.82 38.91 -6.77
N GLU A 56 21.12 38.69 -6.54
CA GLU A 56 21.92 37.76 -7.32
C GLU A 56 21.46 36.30 -7.15
N VAL A 57 21.45 35.56 -8.26
CA VAL A 57 20.88 34.21 -8.38
C VAL A 57 21.91 33.15 -8.77
N THR A 58 23.15 33.55 -9.07
CA THR A 58 24.26 32.70 -9.53
C THR A 58 24.50 31.47 -8.65
N THR A 59 24.47 31.65 -7.32
CA THR A 59 24.67 30.56 -6.35
C THR A 59 23.54 29.53 -6.40
N GLN A 60 22.31 29.98 -6.62
CA GLN A 60 21.14 29.10 -6.73
C GLN A 60 21.18 28.31 -8.03
N ILE A 61 21.59 28.95 -9.13
CA ILE A 61 21.75 28.31 -10.44
C ILE A 61 22.84 27.24 -10.36
N ALA A 62 23.98 27.55 -9.76
CA ALA A 62 25.05 26.57 -9.54
C ALA A 62 24.57 25.37 -8.71
N ARG A 63 23.79 25.61 -7.65
CA ARG A 63 23.21 24.54 -6.84
C ARG A 63 22.17 23.71 -7.62
N LEU A 64 21.38 24.34 -8.47
CA LEU A 64 20.41 23.67 -9.33
C LEU A 64 21.12 22.74 -10.34
N LYS A 65 22.20 23.22 -10.97
CA LYS A 65 23.03 22.42 -11.88
C LYS A 65 23.71 21.25 -11.15
N ALA A 66 24.22 21.47 -9.94
CA ALA A 66 24.79 20.38 -9.14
C ALA A 66 23.78 19.28 -8.81
N LEU A 67 22.52 19.63 -8.52
CA LEU A 67 21.45 18.65 -8.34
C LEU A 67 21.11 17.93 -9.65
N ALA A 68 21.12 18.63 -10.79
CA ALA A 68 20.88 17.99 -12.08
C ALA A 68 21.95 16.93 -12.42
N GLU A 69 23.21 17.16 -12.05
CA GLU A 69 24.27 16.15 -12.20
C GLU A 69 24.04 14.93 -11.29
N SER A 70 23.63 15.14 -10.03
CA SER A 70 23.23 14.05 -9.12
C SER A 70 22.06 13.24 -9.69
N ILE A 71 21.05 13.93 -10.23
CA ILE A 71 19.89 13.31 -10.86
C ILE A 71 20.30 12.51 -12.09
N ARG A 72 21.21 13.03 -12.93
CA ARG A 72 21.72 12.32 -14.12
C ARG A 72 22.41 11.01 -13.73
N ALA A 73 23.28 11.04 -12.72
CA ALA A 73 23.96 9.82 -12.26
C ALA A 73 22.97 8.77 -11.71
N ASN A 74 21.97 9.20 -10.94
CA ASN A 74 20.95 8.29 -10.42
C ASN A 74 19.96 7.81 -11.50
N HIS A 75 19.72 8.62 -12.52
CA HIS A 75 18.84 8.30 -13.64
C HIS A 75 19.35 7.10 -14.43
N GLU A 76 20.65 7.07 -14.76
CA GLU A 76 21.28 5.94 -15.46
C GLU A 76 21.08 4.63 -14.69
N LEU A 77 21.29 4.65 -13.37
CA LEU A 77 21.06 3.49 -12.50
C LEU A 77 19.58 3.07 -12.44
N LEU A 78 18.66 4.02 -12.50
CA LEU A 78 17.23 3.72 -12.44
C LEU A 78 16.70 3.15 -13.77
N VAL A 79 17.25 3.59 -14.90
CA VAL A 79 16.95 3.03 -16.23
C VAL A 79 17.28 1.54 -16.27
N GLU A 80 18.45 1.15 -15.78
CA GLU A 80 18.85 -0.26 -15.69
C GLU A 80 17.88 -1.08 -14.82
N ARG A 81 17.41 -0.49 -13.72
CA ARG A 81 16.42 -1.13 -12.84
C ARG A 81 15.05 -1.29 -13.48
N PHE A 82 14.65 -0.37 -14.36
CA PHE A 82 13.40 -0.53 -15.11
C PHE A 82 13.49 -1.70 -16.08
N ALA A 83 14.59 -1.83 -16.82
CA ALA A 83 14.79 -2.97 -17.71
C ALA A 83 14.69 -4.32 -16.96
N ALA A 84 15.26 -4.42 -15.76
CA ALA A 84 15.14 -5.60 -14.92
C ALA A 84 13.69 -5.85 -14.41
N ARG A 85 12.91 -4.78 -14.21
CA ARG A 85 11.50 -4.88 -13.78
C ARG A 85 10.58 -5.26 -14.92
N ASP A 86 10.89 -4.87 -16.15
CA ASP A 86 10.08 -5.18 -17.33
C ASP A 86 10.01 -6.70 -17.57
N GLU A 87 11.11 -7.44 -17.35
CA GLU A 87 11.11 -8.90 -17.39
C GLU A 87 10.20 -9.53 -16.32
N VAL A 88 10.10 -8.89 -15.15
CA VAL A 88 9.25 -9.35 -14.05
C VAL A 88 7.78 -9.04 -14.32
N THR A 89 7.46 -7.85 -14.84
CA THR A 89 6.07 -7.44 -15.12
C THR A 89 5.47 -8.22 -16.28
N ALA A 90 6.27 -8.58 -17.29
CA ALA A 90 5.85 -9.48 -18.37
C ALA A 90 5.34 -10.84 -17.85
N ASN A 91 5.92 -11.35 -16.75
CA ASN A 91 5.49 -12.60 -16.12
C ASN A 91 4.22 -12.45 -15.24
N ILE A 92 3.82 -11.23 -14.88
CA ILE A 92 2.63 -10.97 -14.06
C ILE A 92 1.38 -10.84 -14.94
N GLY A 93 1.49 -10.17 -16.09
CA GLY A 93 0.42 -10.07 -17.09
C GLY A 93 0.41 -8.74 -17.86
N GLU A 94 -0.32 -8.71 -18.97
CA GLU A 94 -0.36 -7.60 -19.95
C GLU A 94 -0.68 -6.24 -19.32
N THR A 95 -1.65 -6.17 -18.40
CA THR A 95 -2.01 -4.90 -17.74
C THR A 95 -0.88 -4.35 -16.85
N ALA A 96 -0.09 -5.22 -16.23
CA ALA A 96 1.05 -4.81 -15.41
C ALA A 96 2.19 -4.28 -16.29
N GLU A 97 2.42 -4.94 -17.43
CA GLU A 97 3.38 -4.53 -18.44
C GLU A 97 3.02 -3.16 -19.04
N THR A 98 1.78 -2.95 -19.50
CA THR A 98 1.35 -1.66 -20.07
C THR A 98 1.50 -0.52 -19.07
N ARG A 99 1.10 -0.71 -17.82
CA ARG A 99 1.24 0.32 -16.77
C ARG A 99 2.70 0.65 -16.47
N GLN A 100 3.56 -0.36 -16.50
CA GLN A 100 5.00 -0.19 -16.30
C GLN A 100 5.59 0.61 -17.46
N GLN A 101 5.26 0.25 -18.71
CA GLN A 101 5.68 0.99 -19.91
C GLN A 101 5.24 2.45 -19.88
N GLU A 102 3.95 2.72 -19.63
CA GLU A 102 3.43 4.08 -19.51
C GLU A 102 4.16 4.91 -18.42
N MET A 103 4.45 4.28 -17.28
CA MET A 103 5.18 4.93 -16.19
C MET A 103 6.63 5.24 -16.57
N VAL A 104 7.33 4.28 -17.20
CA VAL A 104 8.71 4.44 -17.65
C VAL A 104 8.81 5.53 -18.71
N ASP A 105 7.95 5.49 -19.74
CA ASP A 105 7.94 6.48 -20.82
C ASP A 105 7.68 7.90 -20.28
N GLY A 106 6.72 8.04 -19.36
CA GLY A 106 6.42 9.31 -18.71
C GLY A 106 7.59 9.83 -17.87
N TYR A 107 8.28 8.94 -17.15
CA TYR A 107 9.47 9.28 -16.38
C TYR A 107 10.64 9.72 -17.27
N MET A 108 10.94 8.97 -18.33
CA MET A 108 12.05 9.26 -19.25
C MET A 108 11.86 10.60 -19.93
N THR A 109 10.68 10.81 -20.52
CA THR A 109 10.32 12.07 -21.19
C THR A 109 10.51 13.26 -20.26
N PHE A 110 10.00 13.17 -19.03
CA PHE A 110 10.13 14.24 -18.04
C PHE A 110 11.59 14.54 -17.69
N LEU A 111 12.40 13.51 -17.42
CA LEU A 111 13.79 13.73 -16.99
C LEU A 111 14.67 14.24 -18.12
N ASP A 112 14.48 13.76 -19.33
CA ASP A 112 15.19 14.29 -20.50
C ASP A 112 14.87 15.76 -20.71
N ASP A 113 13.59 16.13 -20.74
CA ASP A 113 13.15 17.52 -20.88
C ASP A 113 13.69 18.40 -19.74
N TYR A 114 13.67 17.90 -18.51
CA TYR A 114 14.20 18.58 -17.33
C TYR A 114 15.71 18.82 -17.41
N LEU A 115 16.50 17.78 -17.70
CA LEU A 115 17.95 17.85 -17.77
C LEU A 115 18.41 18.71 -18.94
N VAL A 116 17.73 18.63 -20.08
CA VAL A 116 17.96 19.49 -21.24
C VAL A 116 17.68 20.95 -20.90
N THR A 117 16.53 21.23 -20.27
CA THR A 117 16.17 22.59 -19.85
C THR A 117 17.21 23.17 -18.90
N ILE A 118 17.68 22.39 -17.91
CA ILE A 118 18.74 22.87 -17.00
C ILE A 118 20.08 23.05 -17.69
N GLY A 119 20.42 22.18 -18.64
CA GLY A 119 21.66 22.27 -19.41
C GLY A 119 21.78 23.57 -20.20
N TYR A 120 20.65 24.09 -20.70
CA TYR A 120 20.61 25.35 -21.44
C TYR A 120 20.45 26.61 -20.57
N LEU A 121 20.29 26.48 -19.25
CA LEU A 121 20.16 27.64 -18.37
C LEU A 121 21.46 28.47 -18.34
N PRO A 122 21.38 29.79 -18.52
CA PRO A 122 22.52 30.68 -18.30
C PRO A 122 22.96 30.65 -16.82
N ASP A 123 24.24 30.88 -16.57
CA ASP A 123 24.80 30.88 -15.21
C ASP A 123 24.45 32.15 -14.41
N ASP A 124 24.13 33.23 -15.12
CA ASP A 124 23.96 34.58 -14.60
C ASP A 124 22.50 35.01 -14.45
N ALA A 125 21.62 34.56 -15.36
CA ALA A 125 20.20 34.92 -15.33
C ALA A 125 19.30 33.79 -15.85
N VAL A 126 18.15 33.61 -15.21
CA VAL A 126 17.11 32.67 -15.67
C VAL A 126 15.95 33.46 -16.26
N SER A 127 15.47 33.09 -17.45
CA SER A 127 14.29 33.72 -18.03
C SER A 127 13.02 33.32 -17.27
N ARG A 128 12.04 34.22 -17.22
CA ARG A 128 10.72 33.94 -16.63
C ARG A 128 10.01 32.80 -17.37
N SER A 129 10.24 32.66 -18.68
CA SER A 129 9.72 31.53 -19.48
C SER A 129 10.22 30.19 -18.95
N ASP A 130 11.51 30.12 -18.63
CA ASP A 130 12.18 28.87 -18.25
C ASP A 130 11.74 28.45 -16.85
N ILE A 131 11.57 29.42 -15.94
CA ILE A 131 10.98 29.18 -14.61
C ILE A 131 9.56 28.64 -14.75
N MET A 132 8.73 29.20 -15.63
CA MET A 132 7.38 28.72 -15.85
C MET A 132 7.36 27.30 -16.43
N LEU A 133 8.23 27.03 -17.40
CA LEU A 133 8.36 25.72 -18.03
C LEU A 133 8.75 24.67 -16.98
N LEU A 134 9.81 24.92 -16.22
CA LEU A 134 10.27 24.00 -15.16
C LEU A 134 9.21 23.78 -14.08
N LYS A 135 8.48 24.83 -13.67
CA LYS A 135 7.37 24.68 -12.70
C LYS A 135 6.26 23.78 -13.25
N ALA A 136 5.90 23.93 -14.53
CA ALA A 136 4.90 23.09 -15.16
C ALA A 136 5.33 21.62 -15.18
N HIS A 137 6.60 21.35 -15.49
CA HIS A 137 7.18 20.00 -15.48
C HIS A 137 7.08 19.38 -14.07
N PHE A 138 7.48 20.13 -13.03
CA PHE A 138 7.42 19.62 -11.65
C PHE A 138 6.02 19.28 -11.16
N GLU A 139 4.99 20.04 -11.58
CA GLU A 139 3.59 19.76 -11.21
C GLU A 139 3.04 18.47 -11.83
N GLN A 140 3.67 17.99 -12.91
CA GLN A 140 3.27 16.75 -13.58
C GLN A 140 3.85 15.51 -12.89
N ILE A 141 5.15 15.51 -12.54
CA ILE A 141 5.84 14.34 -11.99
C ILE A 141 5.76 14.24 -10.46
N LEU A 142 5.81 15.37 -9.75
CA LEU A 142 5.92 15.33 -8.30
C LEU A 142 4.56 15.03 -7.67
N PRO A 143 4.53 14.23 -6.59
CA PRO A 143 3.29 13.94 -5.91
C PRO A 143 2.66 15.25 -5.42
N LYS A 144 1.40 15.46 -5.79
CA LYS A 144 0.61 16.58 -5.25
C LYS A 144 0.51 16.39 -3.75
N ARG A 145 1.02 17.37 -3.01
CA ARG A 145 0.91 17.37 -1.55
C ARG A 145 -0.57 17.41 -1.19
N THR A 146 -1.12 16.30 -0.73
CA THR A 146 -2.45 16.28 -0.16
C THR A 146 -2.39 17.07 1.13
N LEU A 147 -3.18 18.15 1.21
CA LEU A 147 -3.40 18.79 2.48
C LEU A 147 -4.03 17.74 3.39
N PRO A 148 -3.57 17.57 4.63
CA PRO A 148 -4.31 16.76 5.58
C PRO A 148 -5.75 17.26 5.55
N LEU A 149 -6.70 16.35 5.44
CA LEU A 149 -8.12 16.65 5.56
C LEU A 149 -8.34 17.13 7.00
N LEU A 150 -8.02 18.40 7.26
CA LEU A 150 -8.28 19.08 8.51
C LEU A 150 -9.77 19.37 8.55
N GLY A 151 -10.55 18.34 8.86
CA GLY A 151 -11.90 18.47 9.38
C GLY A 151 -12.90 19.29 8.56
N THR A 152 -12.77 19.35 7.23
CA THR A 152 -13.81 19.96 6.37
C THR A 152 -14.72 18.90 5.77
N LEU A 153 -15.19 17.96 6.60
CA LEU A 153 -16.45 17.29 6.29
C LEU A 153 -17.56 18.33 6.51
N PRO A 154 -18.69 18.28 5.77
CA PRO A 154 -19.81 19.23 5.89
C PRO A 154 -20.60 19.08 7.20
N TYR A 155 -19.97 18.56 8.25
CA TYR A 155 -20.54 18.42 9.57
C TYR A 155 -19.74 19.30 10.53
N ARG A 156 -20.45 20.29 11.09
CA ARG A 156 -19.98 21.19 12.15
C ARG A 156 -19.18 20.40 13.19
N HIS A 157 -17.98 20.86 13.53
CA HIS A 157 -17.21 20.26 14.62
C HIS A 157 -18.11 20.11 15.85
N LEU A 158 -18.25 18.88 16.33
CA LEU A 158 -18.89 18.63 17.61
C LEU A 158 -18.06 19.39 18.65
N LEU A 159 -18.54 20.55 19.09
CA LEU A 159 -17.98 21.37 20.16
C LEU A 159 -18.16 20.64 21.51
N GLN A 160 -17.76 19.38 21.57
CA GLN A 160 -17.77 18.59 22.79
C GLN A 160 -16.54 18.97 23.58
N ALA A 161 -16.76 19.37 24.83
CA ALA A 161 -15.67 19.51 25.78
C ALA A 161 -14.93 18.17 25.88
N PRO A 162 -13.59 18.16 25.98
CA PRO A 162 -12.82 16.94 26.17
C PRO A 162 -13.32 16.22 27.42
N LYS A 163 -13.99 15.07 27.22
CA LYS A 163 -14.33 14.14 28.30
C LYS A 163 -13.15 13.22 28.50
N SER A 164 -12.63 13.15 29.72
CA SER A 164 -11.70 12.09 30.10
C SER A 164 -12.37 10.72 29.84
N PRO A 165 -11.65 9.74 29.29
CA PRO A 165 -12.18 8.40 29.15
C PRO A 165 -12.56 7.87 30.54
N LEU A 166 -13.73 7.25 30.65
CA LEU A 166 -14.07 6.48 31.82
C LEU A 166 -13.08 5.30 31.87
N ILE A 167 -12.22 5.29 32.88
CA ILE A 167 -11.20 4.25 33.12
C ILE A 167 -11.87 2.95 33.63
N GLU A 168 -13.16 3.02 33.94
CA GLU A 168 -13.98 1.89 34.38
C GLU A 168 -15.20 1.72 33.46
N PRO A 169 -15.63 0.48 33.19
CA PRO A 169 -15.15 -0.76 33.79
C PRO A 169 -13.92 -1.32 33.07
N ALA A 170 -13.08 -2.03 33.83
CA ALA A 170 -12.07 -2.92 33.28
C ALA A 170 -12.78 -3.87 32.30
N VAL A 171 -12.51 -3.74 31.01
CA VAL A 171 -12.98 -4.68 30.00
C VAL A 171 -12.32 -6.01 30.35
N VAL A 172 -13.03 -6.86 31.09
CA VAL A 172 -12.61 -8.23 31.33
C VAL A 172 -12.75 -8.92 29.98
N PRO A 173 -11.64 -9.28 29.31
CA PRO A 173 -11.73 -9.87 27.99
C PRO A 173 -12.45 -11.21 28.08
N ALA A 174 -13.27 -11.53 27.08
CA ALA A 174 -14.20 -12.66 27.10
C ALA A 174 -13.54 -14.02 27.48
N TYR A 175 -12.26 -14.20 27.15
CA TYR A 175 -11.50 -15.42 27.49
C TYR A 175 -11.12 -15.56 28.97
N GLN A 176 -11.15 -14.48 29.76
CA GLN A 176 -10.88 -14.52 31.21
C GLN A 176 -12.12 -14.89 32.03
N GLY A 177 -13.26 -15.11 31.38
CA GLY A 177 -14.50 -15.57 31.99
C GLY A 177 -15.24 -14.44 32.71
N GLY A 178 -16.18 -13.81 32.00
CA GLY A 178 -17.22 -13.00 32.62
C GLY A 178 -18.17 -13.85 33.48
N ALA A 179 -19.01 -13.21 34.30
CA ALA A 179 -19.95 -13.86 35.21
C ALA A 179 -21.02 -14.74 34.51
N GLU A 180 -21.15 -14.63 33.18
CA GLU A 180 -22.08 -15.39 32.34
C GLU A 180 -21.38 -16.63 31.78
N ARG A 181 -21.20 -17.66 32.62
CA ARG A 181 -20.61 -18.95 32.22
C ARG A 181 -21.63 -20.04 31.93
N ALA A 182 -22.91 -19.81 32.22
CA ALA A 182 -23.95 -20.80 32.02
C ALA A 182 -24.64 -20.55 30.69
N VAL A 183 -24.48 -21.48 29.73
CA VAL A 183 -25.36 -21.55 28.55
C VAL A 183 -26.79 -21.64 29.07
N THR A 184 -27.59 -20.62 28.79
CA THR A 184 -28.99 -20.57 29.19
C THR A 184 -29.85 -21.31 28.16
N GLU A 185 -31.05 -21.76 28.55
CA GLU A 185 -31.99 -22.38 27.59
C GLU A 185 -32.35 -21.44 26.43
N ALA A 186 -32.23 -20.12 26.64
CA ALA A 186 -32.41 -19.11 25.61
C ALA A 186 -31.29 -19.13 24.55
N ASP A 187 -30.05 -19.50 24.92
CA ASP A 187 -28.92 -19.60 23.98
C ASP A 187 -29.01 -20.85 23.09
N LEU A 188 -29.75 -21.86 23.54
CA LEU A 188 -30.05 -23.09 22.79
C LEU A 188 -31.35 -22.96 21.96
N ALA A 189 -32.08 -21.85 22.10
CA ALA A 189 -33.30 -21.63 21.34
C ALA A 189 -32.97 -21.31 19.87
N ALA A 190 -33.74 -21.91 18.95
CA ALA A 190 -33.58 -21.62 17.53
C ALA A 190 -33.88 -20.15 17.22
N SER A 191 -32.99 -19.50 16.46
CA SER A 191 -33.25 -18.16 15.93
C SER A 191 -34.24 -18.24 14.76
N PRO A 192 -35.22 -17.31 14.66
CA PRO A 192 -36.16 -17.28 13.54
C PRO A 192 -35.47 -17.14 12.17
N GLU A 193 -34.23 -16.63 12.13
CA GLU A 193 -33.47 -16.46 10.89
C GLU A 193 -32.71 -17.72 10.44
N SER A 194 -32.57 -18.73 11.30
CA SER A 194 -31.88 -19.98 10.98
C SER A 194 -32.43 -21.15 11.83
N PRO A 195 -33.56 -21.75 11.41
CA PRO A 195 -34.07 -22.94 12.09
C PRO A 195 -33.09 -24.11 11.88
N ILE A 196 -32.79 -24.86 12.96
CA ILE A 196 -32.03 -26.10 12.86
C ILE A 196 -32.96 -27.15 12.25
N THR A 197 -32.78 -27.42 10.95
CA THR A 197 -33.53 -28.46 10.24
C THR A 197 -32.89 -29.84 10.47
N LEU A 198 -33.65 -30.91 10.20
CA LEU A 198 -33.19 -32.29 10.39
C LEU A 198 -31.90 -32.59 9.60
N GLU A 199 -31.80 -32.06 8.38
CA GLU A 199 -30.64 -32.24 7.50
C GLU A 199 -29.36 -31.62 8.09
N ILE A 200 -29.48 -30.42 8.67
CA ILE A 200 -28.37 -29.73 9.34
C ILE A 200 -27.93 -30.51 10.59
N ALA A 201 -28.89 -31.01 11.38
CA ALA A 201 -28.60 -31.80 12.58
C ALA A 201 -27.89 -33.12 12.25
N GLN A 202 -28.30 -33.83 11.20
CA GLN A 202 -27.67 -35.06 10.74
C GLN A 202 -26.24 -34.83 10.24
N LEU A 203 -26.01 -33.75 9.49
CA LEU A 203 -24.66 -33.39 9.05
C LEU A 203 -23.76 -33.03 10.25
N ALA A 204 -24.26 -32.23 11.19
CA ALA A 204 -23.53 -31.88 12.40
C ALA A 204 -23.20 -33.11 13.25
N GLU A 205 -24.12 -34.07 13.36
CA GLU A 205 -23.88 -35.35 14.03
C GLU A 205 -22.78 -36.17 13.34
N SER A 206 -22.78 -36.24 12.01
CA SER A 206 -21.73 -36.91 11.24
C SER A 206 -20.33 -36.31 11.47
N LEU A 207 -20.29 -35.01 11.77
CA LEU A 207 -19.08 -34.23 12.10
C LEU A 207 -18.85 -34.08 13.61
N HIS A 208 -19.49 -34.96 14.39
CA HIS A 208 -19.28 -35.12 15.83
C HIS A 208 -19.56 -33.85 16.63
N TRP A 209 -20.41 -32.96 16.09
CA TRP A 209 -20.70 -31.64 16.63
C TRP A 209 -19.44 -30.79 16.86
N SER A 210 -18.35 -31.07 16.13
CA SER A 210 -17.07 -30.38 16.26
C SER A 210 -17.05 -29.12 15.39
N PRO A 211 -16.91 -27.91 15.97
CA PRO A 211 -16.91 -26.66 15.18
C PRO A 211 -15.78 -26.61 14.15
N LEU A 212 -14.64 -27.24 14.43
CA LEU A 212 -13.50 -27.30 13.52
C LEU A 212 -13.83 -28.17 12.29
N GLU A 213 -14.46 -29.32 12.51
CA GLU A 213 -14.82 -30.25 11.43
C GLU A 213 -15.95 -29.69 10.57
N ILE A 214 -16.94 -29.04 11.21
CA ILE A 214 -18.01 -28.32 10.52
C ILE A 214 -17.43 -27.19 9.66
N TYR A 215 -16.53 -26.37 10.20
CA TYR A 215 -15.87 -25.31 9.42
C TYR A 215 -15.06 -25.87 8.24
N ALA A 216 -14.26 -26.92 8.49
CA ALA A 216 -13.46 -27.54 7.44
C ALA A 216 -14.34 -28.14 6.34
N TRP A 217 -15.45 -28.77 6.70
CA TRP A 217 -16.41 -29.32 5.75
C TRP A 217 -17.07 -28.22 4.92
N VAL A 218 -17.58 -27.16 5.55
CA VAL A 218 -18.20 -26.02 4.85
C VAL A 218 -17.21 -25.39 3.86
N LYS A 219 -15.98 -25.13 4.30
CA LYS A 219 -14.95 -24.51 3.45
C LYS A 219 -14.61 -25.36 2.21
N ASN A 220 -14.65 -26.68 2.33
CA ASN A 220 -14.21 -27.58 1.27
C ASN A 220 -15.36 -28.02 0.34
N ASN A 221 -16.61 -28.01 0.81
CA ASN A 221 -17.75 -28.56 0.09
C ASN A 221 -18.78 -27.51 -0.36
N ILE A 222 -18.75 -26.29 0.18
CA ILE A 222 -19.70 -25.23 -0.15
C ILE A 222 -19.01 -24.10 -0.90
N SER A 223 -19.50 -23.78 -2.10
CA SER A 223 -19.15 -22.57 -2.84
C SER A 223 -20.10 -21.42 -2.48
N SER A 224 -19.57 -20.21 -2.33
CA SER A 224 -20.39 -19.01 -2.12
C SER A 224 -21.14 -18.64 -3.40
N GLU A 225 -22.46 -18.78 -3.37
CA GLU A 225 -23.36 -18.39 -4.46
C GLU A 225 -24.28 -17.24 -4.02
N TRP A 226 -24.37 -16.22 -4.87
CA TRP A 226 -25.19 -15.03 -4.63
C TRP A 226 -26.40 -15.03 -5.56
N TYR A 227 -27.60 -14.91 -5.00
CA TYR A 227 -28.86 -14.83 -5.74
C TYR A 227 -29.57 -13.52 -5.42
N TRP A 228 -29.71 -12.64 -6.43
CA TRP A 228 -30.37 -11.32 -6.31
C TRP A 228 -29.93 -10.48 -5.10
N GLY A 229 -28.63 -10.50 -4.78
CA GLY A 229 -28.06 -9.73 -3.67
C GLY A 229 -28.19 -10.38 -2.29
N LEU A 230 -28.70 -11.61 -2.20
CA LEU A 230 -28.75 -12.41 -0.97
C LEU A 230 -27.94 -13.70 -1.13
N MET A 231 -27.33 -14.17 -0.04
CA MET A 231 -26.65 -15.46 -0.01
C MET A 231 -27.68 -16.58 0.23
N LYS A 232 -27.48 -17.74 -0.39
CA LYS A 232 -28.30 -18.93 -0.11
C LYS A 232 -28.23 -19.28 1.39
N GLY A 233 -29.37 -19.68 1.95
CA GLY A 233 -29.45 -20.15 3.34
C GLY A 233 -28.78 -21.51 3.54
N ALA A 234 -28.54 -21.90 4.79
CA ALA A 234 -27.84 -23.13 5.14
C ALA A 234 -28.54 -24.39 4.61
N GLU A 235 -29.86 -24.49 4.71
CA GLU A 235 -30.64 -25.63 4.18
C GLU A 235 -30.53 -25.75 2.66
N GLU A 236 -30.72 -24.65 1.93
CA GLU A 236 -30.68 -24.64 0.46
C GLU A 236 -29.26 -24.87 -0.10
N THR A 237 -28.24 -24.77 0.75
CA THR A 237 -26.85 -25.06 0.42
C THR A 237 -26.52 -26.55 0.56
N LEU A 238 -27.33 -27.31 1.31
CA LEU A 238 -27.19 -28.75 1.48
C LEU A 238 -27.96 -29.56 0.42
N ARG A 239 -28.75 -28.89 -0.43
CA ARG A 239 -29.48 -29.49 -1.56
C ARG A 239 -28.70 -29.39 -2.86
#